data_AF-A0A1H7N382-F1
#
_entry.id   AF-A0A1H7N382-F1
#
_cell.length_a   1.000
_cell.length_b   1.000
_cell.length_c   1.000
_cell.angle_alpha   90.00
_cell.angle_beta   90.00
_cell.angle_gamma   90.00
#
_symmetry.space_group_name_H-M   'P 1'
#
loop_
_entity.id
_entity.type
_entity.pdbx_description
1 polymer ?
#
loop_
_entity_poly.entity_id
_entity_poly.type
_entity_poly.pdbx_seq_one_letter_code
_entity_poly.pdbx_strand_id
1 'polypeptide(L)'
;MNNIVIYFLKLFICLIIIVVIMRLWSKNQEKIFFINSRKVAFPSQLFYKTDDGRYLAYWPKDYRGRKSTLQSRNSLIGKFTEEWVCKLFGRLIVDDDLYLVKQAIIPSLGITSRSPVDLVISTANRKILKASEVKVIFEVKMSIVWNWQYFDDSNNVVEIGDFRTHQGKPSFTRSDSILKAIGKCIGIRVSSFESSKIPIVVIGNAPLSNGFCKKADHLKRVGVIQGFWSLNPFPLNHGNTRKTTPYGGYIRFNNTSELKRNLDNLFSQDLNFFSGMENPKTLGKYIEIANNENNYEDKGLKFLKLIRRY
;
A
#
# COMPACT_ATOMS: atom_id res chain seq x y z
N MET A 1 -42.02 -24.52 -6.77
CA MET A 1 -41.11 -24.07 -7.86
C MET A 1 -40.55 -22.66 -7.66
N ASN A 2 -41.30 -21.67 -7.15
CA ASN A 2 -40.80 -20.28 -7.04
C ASN A 2 -39.63 -20.05 -6.07
N ASN A 3 -39.54 -20.78 -4.96
CA ASN A 3 -38.46 -20.56 -3.98
C ASN A 3 -37.07 -21.01 -4.47
N ILE A 4 -37.00 -22.06 -5.30
CA ILE A 4 -35.73 -22.54 -5.88
C ILE A 4 -35.21 -21.55 -6.93
N VAL A 5 -36.11 -20.99 -7.75
CA VAL A 5 -35.76 -19.98 -8.76
C VAL A 5 -35.27 -18.69 -8.09
N ILE A 6 -35.91 -18.25 -7.01
CA ILE A 6 -35.46 -17.07 -6.23
C ILE A 6 -34.10 -17.32 -5.57
N TYR A 7 -33.86 -18.53 -5.05
CA TYR A 7 -32.57 -18.89 -4.46
C TYR A 7 -31.45 -18.94 -5.52
N PHE A 8 -31.72 -19.51 -6.69
CA PHE A 8 -30.80 -19.50 -7.83
C PHE A 8 -30.57 -18.09 -8.37
N LEU A 9 -31.61 -17.25 -8.45
CA LEU A 9 -31.46 -15.87 -8.89
C LEU A 9 -30.67 -15.04 -7.88
N LYS A 10 -30.86 -15.24 -6.57
CA LYS A 10 -30.01 -14.65 -5.53
C LYS A 10 -28.58 -15.16 -5.61
N LEU A 11 -28.37 -16.47 -5.78
CA LEU A 11 -27.03 -17.04 -5.95
C LEU A 11 -26.35 -16.51 -7.21
N PHE A 12 -27.09 -16.37 -8.31
CA PHE A 12 -26.59 -15.93 -9.61
C PHE A 12 -26.36 -14.41 -9.63
N ILE A 13 -27.20 -13.61 -8.97
CA ILE A 13 -26.96 -12.18 -8.74
C ILE A 13 -25.78 -11.99 -7.78
N CYS A 14 -25.66 -12.81 -6.73
CA CYS A 14 -24.50 -12.81 -5.84
C CYS A 14 -23.25 -13.22 -6.61
N LEU A 15 -23.32 -14.25 -7.48
CA LEU A 15 -22.23 -14.65 -8.37
C LEU A 15 -21.89 -13.54 -9.37
N ILE A 16 -22.87 -12.84 -9.95
CA ILE A 16 -22.67 -11.73 -10.90
C ILE A 16 -22.11 -10.49 -10.19
N ILE A 17 -22.51 -10.22 -8.94
CA ILE A 17 -21.95 -9.15 -8.11
C ILE A 17 -20.52 -9.50 -7.67
N ILE A 18 -20.24 -10.78 -7.35
CA ILE A 18 -18.89 -11.33 -7.11
C ILE A 18 -18.05 -11.31 -8.40
N VAL A 19 -18.69 -11.48 -9.57
CA VAL A 19 -18.09 -11.47 -10.92
C VAL A 19 -18.13 -10.08 -11.57
N VAL A 20 -18.52 -9.01 -10.85
CA VAL A 20 -18.00 -7.67 -11.16
C VAL A 20 -16.52 -7.72 -10.83
N ILE A 21 -15.75 -8.23 -11.79
CA ILE A 21 -14.34 -8.58 -11.69
C ILE A 21 -13.67 -7.53 -10.80
N MET A 22 -13.27 -7.94 -9.60
CA MET A 22 -12.48 -7.07 -8.73
C MET A 22 -11.16 -6.83 -9.46
N ARG A 23 -11.09 -5.71 -10.19
CA ARG A 23 -9.90 -5.38 -10.97
C ARG A 23 -8.93 -4.64 -10.07
N LEU A 24 -7.72 -5.16 -10.03
CA LEU A 24 -6.54 -4.45 -9.54
C LEU A 24 -6.29 -3.19 -10.40
N TRP A 25 -5.31 -2.37 -10.00
CA TRP A 25 -5.00 -1.10 -10.67
C TRP A 25 -4.69 -1.32 -12.16
N SER A 26 -5.30 -0.51 -13.01
CA SER A 26 -5.10 -0.57 -14.46
C SER A 26 -5.20 0.82 -15.08
N LYS A 27 -4.90 0.92 -16.37
CA LYS A 27 -5.07 2.13 -17.19
C LYS A 27 -6.48 2.72 -17.06
N ASN A 28 -7.51 1.90 -16.91
CA ASN A 28 -8.88 2.38 -16.75
C ASN A 28 -9.07 3.16 -15.45
N GLN A 29 -8.42 2.75 -14.35
CA GLN A 29 -8.48 3.50 -13.09
C GLN A 29 -7.82 4.88 -13.21
N GLU A 30 -6.72 4.98 -13.96
CA GLU A 30 -6.09 6.29 -14.24
C GLU A 30 -6.96 7.17 -15.14
N LYS A 31 -7.61 6.61 -16.16
CA LYS A 31 -8.61 7.35 -16.96
C LYS A 31 -9.74 7.88 -16.09
N ILE A 32 -10.32 7.03 -15.23
CA ILE A 32 -11.37 7.43 -14.28
C ILE A 32 -10.87 8.53 -13.35
N PHE A 33 -9.63 8.45 -12.87
CA PHE A 33 -9.01 9.50 -12.07
C PHE A 33 -8.98 10.83 -12.84
N PHE A 34 -8.48 10.85 -14.07
CA PHE A 34 -8.39 12.10 -14.84
C PHE A 34 -9.77 12.68 -15.13
N ILE A 35 -10.71 11.87 -15.61
CA ILE A 35 -12.08 12.30 -15.94
C ILE A 35 -12.79 12.85 -14.71
N ASN A 36 -12.72 12.16 -13.56
CA ASN A 36 -13.36 12.64 -12.34
C ASN A 36 -12.67 13.88 -11.78
N SER A 37 -11.34 13.95 -11.84
CA SER A 37 -10.60 15.13 -11.35
C SER A 37 -10.86 16.36 -12.22
N ARG A 38 -11.09 16.19 -13.52
CA ARG A 38 -11.43 17.29 -14.43
C ARG A 38 -12.75 17.98 -14.10
N LYS A 39 -13.67 17.32 -13.39
CA LYS A 39 -14.91 17.93 -12.89
C LYS A 39 -14.69 19.04 -11.85
N VAL A 40 -13.54 19.05 -11.20
CA VAL A 40 -13.25 19.94 -10.07
C VAL A 40 -11.90 20.68 -10.16
N ALA A 41 -11.06 20.35 -11.15
CA ALA A 41 -9.73 20.94 -11.32
C ALA A 41 -9.45 21.22 -12.79
N PHE A 42 -8.84 22.36 -13.09
CA PHE A 42 -8.47 22.79 -14.44
C PHE A 42 -7.41 21.87 -15.09
N PRO A 43 -7.28 21.84 -16.44
CA PRO A 43 -6.26 21.04 -17.10
C PRO A 43 -4.84 21.34 -16.61
N SER A 44 -4.53 22.61 -16.36
CA SER A 44 -3.22 23.06 -15.83
C SER A 44 -2.90 22.54 -14.43
N GLN A 45 -3.89 22.02 -13.69
CA GLN A 45 -3.70 21.40 -12.38
C GLN A 45 -3.51 19.87 -12.48
N LEU A 46 -3.73 19.27 -13.64
CA LEU A 46 -3.67 17.82 -13.86
C LEU A 46 -2.64 17.41 -14.92
N PHE A 47 -2.32 18.31 -15.85
CA PHE A 47 -1.44 18.05 -16.98
C PHE A 47 -0.42 19.17 -17.14
N TYR A 48 0.77 18.80 -17.59
CA TYR A 48 1.74 19.73 -18.12
C TYR A 48 1.28 20.24 -19.49
N LYS A 49 1.53 21.51 -19.81
CA LYS A 49 1.31 22.06 -21.14
C LYS A 49 2.64 22.20 -21.86
N THR A 50 2.81 21.52 -22.99
CA THR A 50 3.99 21.63 -23.86
C THR A 50 3.98 22.92 -24.67
N ASP A 51 5.14 23.28 -25.23
CA ASP A 51 5.29 24.48 -26.07
C ASP A 51 4.42 24.42 -27.34
N ASP A 52 4.13 23.22 -27.84
CA ASP A 52 3.21 22.95 -28.96
C ASP A 52 1.72 22.83 -28.54
N GLY A 53 1.40 23.18 -27.29
CA GLY A 53 0.03 23.30 -26.80
C GLY A 53 -0.63 22.01 -26.30
N ARG A 54 0.05 20.86 -26.32
CA ARG A 54 -0.49 19.58 -25.83
C ARG A 54 -0.52 19.53 -24.30
N TYR A 55 -1.53 18.85 -23.76
CA TYR A 55 -1.64 18.56 -22.34
C TYR A 55 -1.19 17.12 -22.03
N LEU A 56 -0.10 16.96 -21.28
CA LEU A 56 0.51 15.67 -20.99
C LEU A 56 0.57 15.37 -19.48
N ALA A 57 0.33 14.13 -19.08
CA ALA A 57 0.47 13.72 -17.68
C ALA A 57 1.94 13.79 -17.22
N TYR A 58 2.88 13.44 -18.09
CA TYR A 58 4.31 13.61 -17.85
C TYR A 58 5.03 14.05 -19.11
N TRP A 59 6.12 14.81 -18.91
CA TRP A 59 7.04 15.12 -20.01
C TRP A 59 7.56 13.85 -20.66
N PRO A 60 7.47 13.70 -22.00
CA PRO A 60 8.13 12.63 -22.74
C PRO A 60 9.64 12.61 -22.45
N LYS A 61 10.28 11.43 -22.45
CA LYS A 61 11.71 11.31 -22.11
C LYS A 61 12.62 12.20 -22.95
N ASP A 62 12.29 12.34 -24.22
CA ASP A 62 13.00 13.11 -25.24
C ASP A 62 12.54 14.58 -25.33
N TYR A 63 11.61 15.04 -24.49
CA TYR A 63 11.13 16.41 -24.51
C TYR A 63 12.24 17.42 -24.13
N ARG A 64 12.55 18.32 -25.07
CA ARG A 64 13.60 19.36 -24.98
C ARG A 64 13.08 20.78 -24.72
N GLY A 65 11.77 21.00 -24.81
CA GLY A 65 11.14 22.32 -24.61
C GLY A 65 11.18 22.81 -23.16
N ARG A 66 10.58 23.98 -22.91
CA ARG A 66 10.50 24.53 -21.55
C ARG A 66 9.64 23.64 -20.67
N LYS A 67 10.08 23.43 -19.42
CA LYS A 67 9.42 22.56 -18.44
C LYS A 67 8.94 23.37 -17.26
N SER A 68 7.74 23.05 -16.80
CA SER A 68 7.14 23.54 -15.57
C SER A 68 7.03 22.43 -14.53
N THR A 69 6.72 22.82 -13.29
CA THR A 69 6.45 21.91 -12.18
C THR A 69 4.94 21.82 -11.94
N LEU A 70 4.43 20.60 -11.75
CA LEU A 70 3.03 20.34 -11.46
C LEU A 70 2.89 19.64 -10.11
N GLN A 71 2.59 20.40 -9.06
CA GLN A 71 2.48 19.86 -7.70
C GLN A 71 1.03 19.51 -7.31
N SER A 72 0.06 20.28 -7.81
CA SER A 72 -1.36 20.16 -7.47
C SER A 72 -1.95 18.78 -7.72
N ARG A 73 -1.52 18.08 -8.79
CA ARG A 73 -1.98 16.71 -9.07
C ARG A 73 -1.67 15.70 -7.97
N ASN A 74 -0.56 15.87 -7.25
CA ASN A 74 -0.07 14.85 -6.32
C ASN A 74 -1.05 14.60 -5.16
N SER A 75 -1.69 15.66 -4.64
CA SER A 75 -2.72 15.52 -3.60
C SER A 75 -3.99 14.86 -4.15
N LEU A 76 -4.39 15.20 -5.38
CA LEU A 76 -5.58 14.63 -6.04
C LEU A 76 -5.43 13.13 -6.28
N ILE A 77 -4.29 12.69 -6.87
CA ILE A 77 -4.06 11.26 -7.10
C ILE A 77 -3.89 10.49 -5.79
N GLY A 78 -3.24 11.09 -4.79
CA GLY A 78 -3.12 10.50 -3.45
C GLY A 78 -4.47 10.14 -2.86
N LYS A 79 -5.36 11.13 -2.72
CA LYS A 79 -6.72 10.96 -2.21
C LYS A 79 -7.53 9.94 -3.04
N PHE A 80 -7.41 9.98 -4.37
CA PHE A 80 -8.08 9.02 -5.24
C PHE A 80 -7.60 7.59 -5.00
N THR A 81 -6.29 7.39 -4.86
CA THR A 81 -5.72 6.06 -4.64
C THR A 81 -6.03 5.51 -3.25
N GLU A 82 -6.02 6.34 -2.21
CA GLU A 82 -6.45 5.93 -0.86
C GLU A 82 -7.90 5.45 -0.85
N GLU A 83 -8.80 6.19 -1.51
CA GLU A 83 -10.20 5.80 -1.66
C GLU A 83 -10.34 4.48 -2.45
N TRP A 84 -9.57 4.34 -3.53
CA TRP A 84 -9.60 3.13 -4.35
C TRP A 84 -9.09 1.90 -3.58
N VAL A 85 -7.99 2.04 -2.84
CA VAL A 85 -7.44 0.97 -1.97
C VAL A 85 -8.46 0.60 -0.89
N CYS A 86 -9.10 1.58 -0.25
CA CYS A 86 -10.17 1.34 0.72
C CYS A 86 -11.31 0.51 0.12
N LYS A 87 -11.79 0.85 -1.09
CA LYS A 87 -12.84 0.08 -1.75
C LYS A 87 -12.39 -1.33 -2.13
N LEU A 88 -11.14 -1.49 -2.56
CA LEU A 88 -10.58 -2.80 -2.91
C LEU A 88 -10.54 -3.71 -1.68
N PHE A 89 -9.91 -3.26 -0.58
CA PHE A 89 -9.79 -4.06 0.63
C PHE A 89 -11.14 -4.28 1.31
N GLY A 90 -12.09 -3.33 1.20
CA GLY A 90 -13.42 -3.48 1.81
C GLY A 90 -14.20 -4.65 1.22
N ARG A 91 -13.93 -4.97 -0.05
CA ARG A 91 -14.47 -6.16 -0.72
C ARG A 91 -13.72 -7.45 -0.38
N LEU A 92 -12.49 -7.35 0.12
CA LEU A 92 -11.70 -8.50 0.53
C LEU A 92 -12.06 -8.99 1.92
N ILE A 93 -12.55 -8.10 2.79
CA ILE A 93 -12.83 -8.41 4.20
C ILE A 93 -14.33 -8.48 4.53
N VAL A 94 -15.20 -8.64 3.53
CA VAL A 94 -16.67 -8.57 3.69
C VAL A 94 -17.20 -9.58 4.71
N ASP A 95 -16.58 -10.76 4.76
CA ASP A 95 -16.98 -11.86 5.62
C ASP A 95 -16.26 -11.86 6.97
N ASP A 96 -15.39 -10.88 7.20
CA ASP A 96 -14.66 -10.70 8.44
C ASP A 96 -15.36 -9.60 9.25
N ASP A 97 -15.58 -9.79 10.56
CA ASP A 97 -16.13 -8.78 11.47
C ASP A 97 -15.10 -7.64 11.72
N LEU A 98 -14.74 -6.96 10.63
CA LEU A 98 -13.64 -6.03 10.49
C LEU A 98 -14.08 -4.82 9.68
N TYR A 99 -13.47 -3.69 9.99
CA TYR A 99 -13.74 -2.40 9.39
C TYR A 99 -12.51 -1.83 8.73
N LEU A 100 -12.73 -1.09 7.64
CA LEU A 100 -11.72 -0.23 7.04
C LEU A 100 -11.83 1.19 7.54
N VAL A 101 -10.76 1.66 8.18
CA VAL A 101 -10.64 3.01 8.70
C VAL A 101 -9.57 3.76 7.92
N LYS A 102 -9.99 4.72 7.10
CA LYS A 102 -9.09 5.65 6.42
C LYS A 102 -8.63 6.75 7.36
N GLN A 103 -7.42 7.26 7.15
CA GLN A 103 -6.86 8.38 7.91
C GLN A 103 -6.96 8.13 9.42
N ALA A 104 -6.62 6.92 9.85
CA ALA A 104 -6.75 6.49 11.24
C ALA A 104 -5.70 7.19 12.12
N ILE A 105 -6.09 7.45 13.36
CA ILE A 105 -5.27 8.06 14.40
C ILE A 105 -5.12 7.03 15.52
N ILE A 106 -3.88 6.70 15.86
CA ILE A 106 -3.55 5.71 16.90
C ILE A 106 -2.47 6.34 17.79
N PRO A 107 -2.85 7.15 18.80
CA PRO A 107 -1.90 7.96 19.55
C PRO A 107 -0.80 7.14 20.25
N SER A 108 -1.13 5.94 20.74
CA SER A 108 -0.14 5.07 21.38
C SER A 108 0.93 4.54 20.44
N LEU A 109 0.72 4.63 19.13
CA LEU A 109 1.71 4.29 18.09
C LEU A 109 2.37 5.54 17.47
N GLY A 110 2.23 6.70 18.11
CA GLY A 110 2.75 7.97 17.58
C GLY A 110 2.00 8.51 16.36
N ILE A 111 0.85 7.91 16.01
CA ILE A 111 0.04 8.31 14.84
C ILE A 111 -0.96 9.38 15.31
N THR A 112 -0.76 10.61 14.85
CA THR A 112 -1.55 11.78 15.26
C THR A 112 -2.40 12.33 14.12
N SER A 113 -3.30 13.27 14.41
CA SER A 113 -4.08 13.98 13.39
C SER A 113 -3.25 14.75 12.35
N ARG A 114 -1.98 15.08 12.66
CA ARG A 114 -1.05 15.74 11.74
C ARG A 114 -0.46 14.79 10.69
N SER A 115 -0.37 13.50 11.02
CA SER A 115 0.14 12.47 10.12
C SER A 115 -0.61 11.15 10.39
N PRO A 116 -1.90 11.09 10.03
CA PRO A 116 -2.67 9.86 10.15
C PRO A 116 -2.12 8.79 9.21
N VAL A 117 -2.43 7.52 9.49
CA VAL A 117 -2.14 6.42 8.55
C VAL A 117 -3.23 6.33 7.50
N ASP A 118 -2.83 6.02 6.27
CA ASP A 118 -3.71 6.16 5.10
C ASP A 118 -4.91 5.21 5.20
N LEU A 119 -4.69 3.96 5.60
CA LEU A 119 -5.74 2.96 5.78
C LEU A 119 -5.37 1.93 6.86
N VAL A 120 -6.36 1.49 7.62
CA VAL A 120 -6.25 0.43 8.64
C VAL A 120 -7.40 -0.56 8.48
N ILE A 121 -7.12 -1.85 8.69
CA ILE A 121 -8.15 -2.85 9.02
C ILE A 121 -8.23 -2.96 10.54
N SER A 122 -9.42 -2.82 11.10
CA SER A 122 -9.64 -2.76 12.54
C SER A 122 -10.89 -3.52 12.97
N THR A 123 -10.94 -3.96 14.23
CA THR A 123 -12.16 -4.46 14.87
C THR A 123 -13.12 -3.35 15.31
N ALA A 124 -12.77 -2.08 15.08
CA ALA A 124 -13.58 -0.93 15.44
C ALA A 124 -13.77 0.04 14.26
N ASN A 125 -14.99 0.54 14.10
CA ASN A 125 -15.34 1.46 13.03
C ASN A 125 -15.30 2.93 13.47
N ARG A 126 -14.10 3.46 13.74
CA ARG A 126 -13.91 4.87 14.11
C ARG A 126 -12.50 5.36 13.79
N LYS A 127 -12.32 6.67 13.66
CA LYS A 127 -11.02 7.26 13.30
C LYS A 127 -9.94 7.13 14.37
N ILE A 128 -10.30 7.25 15.64
CA ILE A 128 -9.35 7.16 16.76
C ILE A 128 -9.41 5.74 17.33
N LEU A 129 -8.33 5.00 17.13
CA LEU A 129 -8.22 3.58 17.45
C LEU A 129 -7.22 3.35 18.57
N LYS A 130 -7.43 2.28 19.35
CA LYS A 130 -6.42 1.70 20.22
C LYS A 130 -5.56 0.76 19.39
N ALA A 131 -4.28 0.60 19.75
CA ALA A 131 -3.40 -0.34 19.05
C ALA A 131 -3.94 -1.78 19.04
N SER A 132 -4.60 -2.22 20.12
CA SER A 132 -5.23 -3.55 20.23
C SER A 132 -6.38 -3.80 19.24
N GLU A 133 -6.97 -2.73 18.68
CA GLU A 133 -8.05 -2.83 17.70
C GLU A 133 -7.53 -2.90 16.26
N VAL A 134 -6.23 -2.68 16.04
CA VAL A 134 -5.62 -2.60 14.71
C VAL A 134 -5.14 -3.99 14.29
N LYS A 135 -5.60 -4.45 13.12
CA LYS A 135 -5.20 -5.74 12.55
C LYS A 135 -4.09 -5.62 11.51
N VAL A 136 -4.07 -4.53 10.74
CA VAL A 136 -2.97 -4.20 9.82
C VAL A 136 -3.02 -2.71 9.49
N ILE A 137 -1.85 -2.11 9.28
CA ILE A 137 -1.68 -0.74 8.81
C ILE A 137 -1.21 -0.76 7.35
N PHE A 138 -1.85 0.06 6.51
CA PHE A 138 -1.44 0.30 5.13
C PHE A 138 -0.97 1.74 4.95
N GLU A 139 0.23 1.89 4.40
CA GLU A 139 0.75 3.16 3.88
C GLU A 139 0.66 3.15 2.35
N VAL A 140 -0.13 4.05 1.77
CA VAL A 140 -0.39 4.10 0.33
C VAL A 140 0.61 5.05 -0.34
N LYS A 141 1.36 4.51 -1.29
CA LYS A 141 2.30 5.23 -2.18
C LYS A 141 2.05 4.85 -3.63
N MET A 142 0.81 5.01 -4.06
CA MET A 142 0.40 4.89 -5.46
C MET A 142 0.55 6.24 -6.19
N SER A 143 0.62 6.21 -7.52
CA SER A 143 0.68 7.41 -8.37
C SER A 143 0.19 7.11 -9.79
N ILE A 144 0.21 8.10 -10.68
CA ILE A 144 0.11 7.86 -12.11
C ILE A 144 1.31 7.02 -12.57
N VAL A 145 1.06 6.00 -13.39
CA VAL A 145 2.05 5.05 -13.91
C VAL A 145 2.26 5.22 -15.39
N TRP A 146 1.20 5.45 -16.17
CA TRP A 146 1.30 5.62 -17.62
C TRP A 146 1.37 7.10 -17.99
N ASN A 147 1.86 7.39 -19.20
CA ASN A 147 1.74 8.72 -19.76
C ASN A 147 0.40 8.85 -20.50
N TRP A 148 -0.19 10.03 -20.36
CA TRP A 148 -1.50 10.35 -20.91
C TRP A 148 -1.44 11.68 -21.62
N GLN A 149 -2.08 11.78 -22.78
CA GLN A 149 -2.40 13.04 -23.43
C GLN A 149 -3.87 13.36 -23.20
N TYR A 150 -4.15 14.58 -22.79
CA TYR A 150 -5.50 15.12 -22.66
C TYR A 150 -5.84 15.98 -23.88
N PHE A 151 -7.04 15.74 -24.40
CA PHE A 151 -7.64 16.45 -25.53
C PHE A 151 -8.83 17.25 -25.00
N ASP A 152 -8.69 18.58 -24.96
CA ASP A 152 -9.64 19.46 -24.29
C ASP A 152 -10.97 19.59 -25.04
N ASP A 153 -10.91 19.54 -26.37
CA ASP A 153 -12.05 19.54 -27.30
C ASP A 153 -13.04 18.38 -27.05
N SER A 154 -12.50 17.19 -26.77
CA SER A 154 -13.26 15.96 -26.54
C SER A 154 -13.36 15.56 -25.07
N ASN A 155 -12.74 16.33 -24.17
CA ASN A 155 -12.55 16.01 -22.75
C ASN A 155 -12.09 14.55 -22.54
N ASN A 156 -11.16 14.09 -23.38
CA ASN A 156 -10.70 12.71 -23.43
C ASN A 156 -9.23 12.58 -23.02
N VAL A 157 -8.86 11.42 -22.50
CA VAL A 157 -7.48 11.05 -22.20
C VAL A 157 -7.07 9.79 -22.94
N VAL A 158 -6.00 9.93 -23.72
CA VAL A 158 -5.41 8.83 -24.50
C VAL A 158 -4.04 8.50 -23.93
N GLU A 159 -3.77 7.20 -23.79
CA GLU A 159 -2.48 6.73 -23.32
C GLU A 159 -1.44 6.91 -24.43
N ILE A 160 -0.27 7.44 -24.09
CA ILE A 160 0.84 7.66 -25.04
C ILE A 160 2.12 6.93 -24.62
N GLY A 161 2.08 6.12 -23.56
CA GLY A 161 3.17 5.20 -23.20
C GLY A 161 3.18 4.78 -21.73
N ASP A 162 4.12 3.90 -21.38
CA ASP A 162 4.32 3.41 -20.02
C ASP A 162 5.35 4.22 -19.22
N PHE A 163 5.62 3.83 -17.96
CA PHE A 163 6.53 4.58 -17.09
C PHE A 163 7.97 4.68 -17.60
N ARG A 164 8.34 3.91 -18.63
CA ARG A 164 9.65 3.98 -19.28
C ARG A 164 9.68 5.00 -20.42
N THR A 165 8.58 5.62 -20.83
CA THR A 165 8.57 6.57 -21.96
C THR A 165 8.52 8.02 -21.51
N HIS A 166 8.35 8.27 -20.21
CA HIS A 166 8.24 9.61 -19.66
C HIS A 166 9.27 9.91 -18.55
N GLN A 167 9.48 11.19 -18.25
CA GLN A 167 10.46 11.66 -17.25
C GLN A 167 9.94 11.52 -15.81
N GLY A 168 8.61 11.54 -15.64
CA GLY A 168 7.98 11.25 -14.35
C GLY A 168 8.33 9.85 -13.86
N LYS A 169 8.48 9.68 -12.55
CA LYS A 169 8.74 8.36 -11.94
C LYS A 169 7.56 7.98 -11.05
N PRO A 170 6.93 6.82 -11.25
CA PRO A 170 5.92 6.32 -10.33
C PRO A 170 6.48 6.18 -8.91
N SER A 171 5.65 6.32 -7.88
CA SER A 171 6.07 6.38 -6.47
C SER A 171 7.02 5.26 -6.04
N PHE A 172 6.77 3.99 -6.38
CA PHE A 172 7.67 2.87 -6.04
C PHE A 172 9.03 2.87 -6.75
N THR A 173 9.18 3.68 -7.79
CA THR A 173 10.46 3.88 -8.49
C THR A 173 11.20 5.13 -8.00
N ARG A 174 10.63 5.91 -7.07
CA ARG A 174 11.22 7.10 -6.48
C ARG A 174 11.76 6.84 -5.08
N SER A 175 13.04 7.17 -4.87
CA SER A 175 13.71 6.96 -3.58
C SER A 175 13.07 7.76 -2.46
N ASP A 176 12.69 9.03 -2.69
CA ASP A 176 12.10 9.89 -1.66
C ASP A 176 10.76 9.34 -1.18
N SER A 177 9.93 8.81 -2.09
CA SER A 177 8.63 8.24 -1.74
C SER A 177 8.76 6.99 -0.89
N ILE A 178 9.69 6.09 -1.23
CA ILE A 178 9.94 4.87 -0.47
C ILE A 178 10.58 5.18 0.88
N LEU A 179 11.55 6.09 0.94
CA LEU A 179 12.19 6.48 2.20
C LEU A 179 11.21 7.15 3.17
N LYS A 180 10.27 7.97 2.68
CA LYS A 180 9.18 8.53 3.50
C LYS A 180 8.29 7.45 4.10
N ALA A 181 7.90 6.45 3.29
CA ALA A 181 7.11 5.32 3.78
C ALA A 181 7.87 4.51 4.85
N ILE A 182 9.15 4.20 4.60
CA ILE A 182 10.01 3.51 5.56
C ILE A 182 10.14 4.31 6.86
N GLY A 183 10.40 5.62 6.77
CA GLY A 183 10.53 6.49 7.93
C GLY A 183 9.27 6.50 8.81
N LYS A 184 8.08 6.57 8.19
CA LYS A 184 6.81 6.48 8.91
C LYS A 184 6.61 5.12 9.58
N CYS A 185 6.93 4.03 8.88
CA CYS A 185 6.84 2.67 9.45
C CYS A 185 7.81 2.47 10.62
N ILE A 186 9.04 2.96 10.51
CA ILE A 186 10.00 2.96 11.64
C ILE A 186 9.44 3.77 12.80
N GLY A 187 8.90 4.96 12.54
CA GLY A 187 8.25 5.78 13.56
C GLY A 187 7.18 5.02 14.35
N ILE A 188 6.31 4.29 13.65
CA ILE A 188 5.29 3.42 14.29
C ILE A 188 5.95 2.34 15.15
N ARG A 189 6.97 1.65 14.62
CA ARG A 189 7.66 0.53 15.27
C ARG A 189 8.36 0.95 16.57
N VAL A 190 8.97 2.13 16.60
CA VAL A 190 9.72 2.62 17.76
C VAL A 190 8.85 3.39 18.75
N SER A 191 7.62 3.75 18.40
CA SER A 191 6.75 4.56 19.28
C SER A 191 6.22 3.78 20.48
N SER A 192 5.94 2.48 20.32
CA SER A 192 5.41 1.64 21.40
C SER A 192 5.53 0.16 21.08
N PHE A 193 5.69 -0.66 22.13
CA PHE A 193 5.64 -2.12 22.05
C PHE A 193 4.30 -2.64 21.53
N GLU A 194 3.23 -1.86 21.67
CA GLU A 194 1.91 -2.22 21.14
C GLU A 194 1.92 -2.37 19.61
N SER A 195 2.90 -1.75 18.92
CA SER A 195 3.09 -1.94 17.48
C SER A 195 3.61 -3.33 17.11
N SER A 196 4.20 -4.05 18.07
CA SER A 196 5.04 -5.24 17.80
C SER A 196 4.33 -6.33 17.00
N LYS A 197 3.03 -6.53 17.27
CA LYS A 197 2.19 -7.53 16.61
C LYS A 197 1.45 -7.01 15.39
N ILE A 198 1.46 -5.70 15.15
CA ILE A 198 0.70 -5.10 14.05
C ILE A 198 1.52 -5.20 12.76
N PRO A 199 1.03 -5.91 11.73
CA PRO A 199 1.64 -5.88 10.41
C PRO A 199 1.51 -4.50 9.78
N ILE A 200 2.56 -4.06 9.08
CA ILE A 200 2.59 -2.81 8.32
C ILE A 200 2.95 -3.14 6.88
N VAL A 201 2.12 -2.69 5.94
CA VAL A 201 2.30 -2.95 4.51
C VAL A 201 2.32 -1.63 3.75
N VAL A 202 3.27 -1.47 2.83
CA VAL A 202 3.31 -0.32 1.92
C VAL A 202 2.66 -0.72 0.60
N ILE A 203 1.61 -0.01 0.20
CA ILE A 203 0.84 -0.25 -1.02
C ILE A 203 1.35 0.66 -2.14
N GLY A 204 1.53 0.10 -3.34
CA GLY A 204 1.90 0.84 -4.54
C GLY A 204 1.30 0.23 -5.79
N ASN A 205 1.69 0.75 -6.95
CA ASN A 205 1.16 0.34 -8.24
C ASN A 205 2.20 0.36 -9.37
N ALA A 206 3.48 0.28 -9.00
CA ALA A 206 4.59 0.19 -9.93
C ALA A 206 5.62 -0.85 -9.44
N PRO A 207 6.62 -1.20 -10.27
CA PRO A 207 7.76 -2.01 -9.83
C PRO A 207 8.57 -1.28 -8.77
N LEU A 208 9.11 -2.03 -7.82
CA LEU A 208 10.13 -1.50 -6.91
C LEU A 208 11.47 -1.44 -7.65
N SER A 209 12.18 -0.31 -7.54
CA SER A 209 13.50 -0.21 -8.18
C SER A 209 14.51 -1.22 -7.59
N ASN A 210 15.48 -1.64 -8.40
CA ASN A 210 16.43 -2.70 -8.03
C ASN A 210 17.18 -2.42 -6.72
N GLY A 211 17.57 -1.16 -6.48
CA GLY A 211 18.25 -0.77 -5.23
C GLY A 211 17.39 -0.97 -3.98
N PHE A 212 16.06 -0.87 -4.09
CA PHE A 212 15.16 -1.08 -2.96
C PHE A 212 14.68 -2.53 -2.81
N CYS A 213 14.89 -3.41 -3.80
CA CYS A 213 14.48 -4.82 -3.70
C CYS A 213 15.15 -5.53 -2.52
N LYS A 214 16.48 -5.42 -2.39
CA LYS A 214 17.22 -5.99 -1.26
C LYS A 214 16.79 -5.37 0.08
N LYS A 215 16.50 -4.06 0.06
CA LYS A 215 16.05 -3.33 1.26
C LYS A 215 14.64 -3.78 1.68
N ALA A 216 13.73 -4.04 0.75
CA ALA A 216 12.40 -4.55 1.04
C ALA A 216 12.45 -5.93 1.72
N ASP A 217 13.28 -6.84 1.19
CA ASP A 217 13.49 -8.16 1.83
C ASP A 217 14.07 -8.02 3.23
N HIS A 218 15.06 -7.13 3.41
CA HIS A 218 15.65 -6.87 4.71
C HIS A 218 14.61 -6.35 5.71
N LEU A 219 13.83 -5.31 5.34
CA LEU A 219 12.79 -4.71 6.17
C LEU A 219 11.70 -5.70 6.58
N LYS A 220 11.34 -6.63 5.70
CA LYS A 220 10.41 -7.72 6.01
C LYS A 220 10.98 -8.69 7.02
N ARG A 221 12.21 -9.14 6.80
CA ARG A 221 12.87 -10.10 7.69
C ARG A 221 13.12 -9.54 9.08
N VAL A 222 13.47 -8.26 9.20
CA VAL A 222 13.63 -7.60 10.50
C VAL A 222 12.30 -7.16 11.12
N GLY A 223 11.16 -7.37 10.43
CA GLY A 223 9.83 -7.11 10.96
C GLY A 223 9.37 -5.65 10.91
N VAL A 224 10.15 -4.72 10.33
CA VAL A 224 9.76 -3.30 10.25
C VAL A 224 8.56 -3.11 9.32
N ILE A 225 8.58 -3.74 8.14
CA ILE A 225 7.50 -3.69 7.13
C ILE A 225 7.25 -5.09 6.58
N GLN A 226 6.03 -5.60 6.69
CA GLN A 226 5.68 -6.97 6.30
C GLN A 226 5.57 -7.16 4.77
N GLY A 227 5.47 -6.07 4.00
CA GLY A 227 5.62 -6.14 2.56
C GLY A 227 5.45 -4.80 1.84
N PHE A 228 6.09 -4.70 0.67
CA PHE A 228 5.81 -3.71 -0.36
C PHE A 228 4.95 -4.36 -1.44
N TRP A 229 3.68 -4.00 -1.49
CA TRP A 229 2.68 -4.65 -2.31
C TRP A 229 2.31 -3.77 -3.50
N SER A 230 2.53 -4.26 -4.72
CA SER A 230 2.11 -3.59 -5.94
C SER A 230 0.79 -4.16 -6.45
N LEU A 231 -0.21 -3.30 -6.53
CA LEU A 231 -1.57 -3.61 -6.96
C LEU A 231 -1.77 -3.39 -8.46
N ASN A 232 -0.70 -3.32 -9.25
CA ASN A 232 -0.76 -3.17 -10.71
C ASN A 232 -0.20 -4.43 -11.39
N PRO A 233 -1.05 -5.28 -11.99
CA PRO A 233 -0.61 -6.49 -12.69
C PRO A 233 0.25 -6.21 -13.91
N PHE A 234 -0.01 -5.13 -14.64
CA PHE A 234 0.57 -4.85 -15.95
C PHE A 234 1.08 -3.41 -16.07
N PRO A 235 2.08 -3.00 -15.26
CA PRO A 235 2.58 -1.62 -15.26
C PRO A 235 3.35 -1.24 -16.54
N LEU A 236 3.62 -2.20 -17.44
CA LEU A 236 4.28 -2.00 -18.73
C LEU A 236 3.31 -2.32 -19.86
N ASN A 237 3.47 -1.63 -20.99
CA ASN A 237 2.70 -1.94 -22.20
C ASN A 237 3.14 -3.26 -22.82
N HIS A 238 4.44 -3.52 -22.77
CA HIS A 238 5.08 -4.73 -23.27
C HIS A 238 6.14 -5.21 -22.29
N GLY A 239 6.15 -6.51 -22.05
CA GLY A 239 7.07 -7.19 -21.14
C GLY A 239 6.55 -7.34 -19.72
N ASN A 240 7.37 -7.95 -18.87
CA ASN A 240 7.05 -8.22 -17.48
C ASN A 240 7.92 -7.41 -16.53
N THR A 241 7.39 -7.19 -15.32
CA THR A 241 8.12 -6.62 -14.21
C THR A 241 8.35 -7.68 -13.15
N ARG A 242 9.29 -7.43 -12.24
CA ARG A 242 9.54 -8.32 -11.11
C ARG A 242 8.21 -8.69 -10.43
N LYS A 243 7.95 -9.99 -10.29
CA LYS A 243 6.77 -10.52 -9.60
C LYS A 243 6.96 -10.49 -8.09
N THR A 244 8.13 -10.92 -7.62
CA THR A 244 8.48 -10.92 -6.21
C THR A 244 9.99 -10.79 -6.01
N THR A 245 10.41 -10.45 -4.80
CA THR A 245 11.81 -10.56 -4.36
C THR A 245 12.06 -11.90 -3.65
N PRO A 246 13.31 -12.37 -3.51
CA PRO A 246 13.62 -13.69 -2.95
C PRO A 246 12.97 -14.00 -1.60
N TYR A 247 12.83 -13.00 -0.73
CA TYR A 247 12.20 -13.18 0.59
C TYR A 247 10.77 -12.60 0.66
N GLY A 248 10.20 -12.26 -0.49
CA GLY A 248 8.85 -11.70 -0.61
C GLY A 248 8.66 -10.35 0.10
N GLY A 249 9.74 -9.59 0.30
CA GLY A 249 9.68 -8.19 0.77
C GLY A 249 8.95 -7.29 -0.22
N TYR A 250 8.96 -7.62 -1.51
CA TYR A 250 8.12 -7.02 -2.53
C TYR A 250 7.30 -8.09 -3.26
N ILE A 251 6.03 -7.78 -3.52
CA ILE A 251 5.09 -8.66 -4.25
C ILE A 251 4.24 -7.81 -5.19
N ARG A 252 4.16 -8.19 -6.47
CA ARG A 252 3.18 -7.67 -7.43
C ARG A 252 2.03 -8.66 -7.55
N PHE A 253 0.81 -8.22 -7.35
CA PHE A 253 -0.37 -9.08 -7.51
C PHE A 253 -0.88 -9.07 -8.94
N ASN A 254 -1.21 -10.25 -9.48
CA ASN A 254 -1.81 -10.36 -10.82
C ASN A 254 -3.34 -10.31 -10.78
N ASN A 255 -3.93 -10.74 -9.66
CA ASN A 255 -5.38 -10.76 -9.44
C ASN A 255 -5.68 -10.61 -7.94
N THR A 256 -6.96 -10.43 -7.63
CA THR A 256 -7.43 -10.23 -6.25
C THR A 256 -7.39 -11.48 -5.39
N SER A 257 -7.46 -12.68 -5.98
CA SER A 257 -7.31 -13.94 -5.25
C SER A 257 -5.89 -14.09 -4.67
N GLU A 258 -4.85 -13.70 -5.42
CA GLU A 258 -3.48 -13.65 -4.88
C GLU A 258 -3.36 -12.64 -3.73
N LEU A 259 -3.98 -11.47 -3.88
CA LEU A 259 -3.99 -10.43 -2.85
C LEU A 259 -4.70 -10.91 -1.58
N LYS A 260 -5.89 -11.51 -1.70
CA LYS A 260 -6.65 -12.07 -0.56
C LYS A 260 -5.85 -13.13 0.18
N ARG A 261 -5.28 -14.11 -0.53
CA ARG A 261 -4.43 -15.15 0.09
C ARG A 261 -3.25 -14.55 0.86
N ASN A 262 -2.63 -13.49 0.33
CA ASN A 262 -1.51 -12.85 1.03
C ASN A 262 -1.98 -12.03 2.25
N LEU A 263 -3.18 -11.44 2.20
CA LEU A 263 -3.79 -10.80 3.36
C LEU A 263 -4.14 -11.82 4.45
N ASP A 264 -4.71 -12.97 4.07
CA ASP A 264 -5.09 -14.04 5.00
C ASP A 264 -3.87 -14.64 5.69
N ASN A 265 -2.82 -14.92 4.90
CA ASN A 265 -1.54 -15.38 5.43
C ASN A 265 -0.90 -14.35 6.37
N LEU A 266 -1.18 -13.05 6.18
CA LEU A 266 -0.69 -12.00 7.07
C LEU A 266 -1.46 -11.99 8.39
N PHE A 267 -2.77 -12.27 8.36
CA PHE A 267 -3.61 -12.37 9.56
C PHE A 267 -3.34 -13.63 10.38
N SER A 268 -2.94 -14.73 9.74
CA SER A 268 -2.65 -15.99 10.42
C SER A 268 -1.29 -16.03 11.13
N GLN A 269 -0.45 -15.00 10.94
CA GLN A 269 0.90 -14.93 11.48
C GLN A 269 0.92 -14.33 12.89
N ASP A 270 1.36 -15.09 13.90
CA ASP A 270 1.66 -14.55 15.24
C ASP A 270 3.13 -14.10 15.32
N LEU A 271 3.44 -13.02 14.59
CA LEU A 271 4.78 -12.43 14.58
C LEU A 271 4.91 -11.34 15.64
N ASN A 272 6.11 -11.26 16.23
CA ASN A 272 6.47 -10.18 17.15
C ASN A 272 7.70 -9.43 16.61
N PHE A 273 7.52 -8.15 16.30
CA PHE A 273 8.66 -7.26 16.10
C PHE A 273 9.33 -6.95 17.45
N PHE A 274 10.65 -6.96 17.45
CA PHE A 274 11.47 -6.51 18.57
C PHE A 274 12.71 -5.78 18.03
N SER A 275 13.15 -4.75 18.76
CA SER A 275 14.34 -3.97 18.43
C SER A 275 14.89 -3.34 19.70
N GLY A 276 16.20 -3.16 19.76
CA GLY A 276 16.90 -2.48 20.85
C GLY A 276 18.41 -2.49 20.61
N MET A 277 19.13 -1.63 21.32
CA MET A 277 20.59 -1.63 21.35
C MET A 277 21.02 -2.04 22.75
N GLU A 278 21.68 -3.19 22.86
CA GLU A 278 22.09 -3.77 24.14
C GLU A 278 23.45 -4.43 23.98
N ASN A 279 24.25 -4.47 25.06
CA ASN A 279 25.56 -5.11 24.98
C ASN A 279 25.41 -6.65 24.97
N PRO A 280 26.35 -7.39 24.33
CA PRO A 280 26.27 -8.85 24.25
C PRO A 280 26.23 -9.57 25.60
N LYS A 281 26.91 -9.04 26.63
CA LYS A 281 26.94 -9.64 27.98
C LYS A 281 25.55 -9.59 28.64
N THR A 282 24.84 -8.47 28.49
CA THR A 282 23.48 -8.29 28.99
C THR A 282 22.50 -9.16 28.20
N LEU A 283 22.62 -9.20 26.87
CA LEU A 283 21.81 -10.11 26.04
C LEU A 283 22.01 -11.58 26.44
N GLY A 284 23.26 -11.99 26.74
CA GLY A 284 23.57 -13.32 27.26
C GLY A 284 22.82 -13.64 28.57
N LYS A 285 22.81 -12.69 29.52
CA LYS A 285 22.03 -12.83 30.77
C LYS A 285 20.53 -12.95 30.49
N TYR A 286 20.00 -12.19 29.54
CA TYR A 286 18.57 -12.29 29.19
C TYR A 286 18.23 -13.65 28.60
N ILE A 287 19.10 -14.20 27.75
CA ILE A 287 18.95 -15.56 27.20
C ILE A 287 18.98 -16.60 28.31
N GLU A 288 19.91 -16.49 29.26
CA GLU A 288 20.01 -17.41 30.41
C GLU A 288 18.74 -17.37 31.28
N ILE A 289 18.27 -16.18 31.64
CA ILE A 289 17.04 -16.02 32.43
C ILE A 289 15.83 -16.58 31.67
N ALA A 290 15.72 -16.28 30.36
CA ALA A 290 14.63 -16.77 29.54
C ALA A 290 14.67 -18.30 29.38
N ASN A 291 15.85 -18.92 29.32
CA ASN A 291 16.00 -20.36 29.13
C ASN A 291 15.50 -21.22 30.30
N ASN A 292 15.27 -20.60 31.47
CA ASN A 292 14.67 -21.26 32.63
C ASN A 292 13.15 -21.51 32.49
N GLU A 293 12.50 -20.95 31.47
CA GLU A 293 11.08 -21.23 31.20
C GLU A 293 10.88 -22.64 30.60
N ASN A 294 9.67 -23.19 30.77
CA ASN A 294 9.41 -24.62 30.53
C ASN A 294 9.36 -25.03 29.05
N ASN A 295 8.93 -24.14 28.15
CA ASN A 295 8.79 -24.43 26.72
C ASN A 295 9.31 -23.26 25.86
N TYR A 296 9.51 -23.49 24.57
CA TYR A 296 10.11 -22.48 23.68
C TYR A 296 9.28 -21.21 23.52
N GLU A 297 7.96 -21.30 23.58
CA GLU A 297 7.09 -20.13 23.49
C GLU A 297 7.28 -19.22 24.71
N ASP A 298 7.22 -19.81 25.91
CA ASP A 298 7.44 -19.09 27.18
C ASP A 298 8.86 -18.50 27.24
N LYS A 299 9.88 -19.25 26.78
CA LYS A 299 11.26 -18.74 26.63
C LYS A 299 11.29 -17.50 25.74
N GLY A 300 10.62 -17.55 24.59
CA GLY A 300 10.52 -16.41 23.66
C GLY A 300 9.83 -15.21 24.28
N LEU A 301 8.66 -15.40 24.91
CA LEU A 301 7.90 -14.34 25.56
C LEU A 301 8.68 -13.71 26.74
N LYS A 302 9.39 -14.54 27.52
CA LYS A 302 10.25 -14.07 28.61
C LYS A 302 11.41 -13.25 28.08
N PHE A 303 12.10 -13.71 27.03
CA PHE A 303 13.15 -12.94 26.38
C PHE A 303 12.63 -11.60 25.85
N LEU A 304 11.48 -11.60 25.14
CA LEU A 304 10.84 -10.37 24.65
C LEU A 304 10.52 -9.40 25.79
N LYS A 305 10.05 -9.90 26.94
CA LYS A 305 9.80 -9.06 28.12
C LYS A 305 11.08 -8.46 28.71
N LEU A 306 12.20 -9.19 28.67
CA LEU A 306 13.48 -8.72 29.17
C LEU A 306 14.07 -7.62 28.29
N ILE A 307 14.05 -7.78 26.97
CA ILE A 307 14.56 -6.75 26.05
C ILE A 307 13.66 -5.50 25.95
N ARG A 308 12.42 -5.58 26.42
CA ARG A 308 11.46 -4.46 26.47
C ARG A 308 11.57 -3.59 27.72
N ARG A 309 12.41 -3.95 28.70
CA ARG A 309 12.49 -3.25 30.00
C ARG A 309 13.22 -1.90 29.99
N TYR A 310 13.45 -1.33 28.81
CA TYR A 310 14.00 0.02 28.61
C TYR A 310 13.24 0.74 27.49
#